data_AF-A0A970SZ68-F1
#
_entry.id   AF-A0A970SZ68-F1
#
_cell.length_a   1.000
_cell.length_b   1.000
_cell.length_c   1.000
_cell.angle_alpha   90.00
_cell.angle_beta   90.00
_cell.angle_gamma   90.00
#
_symmetry.space_group_name_H-M   'P 1'
#
loop_
_entity.id
_entity.type
_entity.pdbx_description
1 polymer ?
#
loop_
_entity_poly.entity_id
_entity_poly.type
_entity_poly.pdbx_seq_one_letter_code
_entity_poly.pdbx_strand_id
1 'polypeptide(L)'
;MPLTHAPRSAQWFLLATALALYASAALAQEPSPAPLTGPAGEPGLTLRYFECDVDTVLDLDSLDDYTETVVDAIALPEGARDDYFGLEFFGAIDIAEAGEYTFYTTSDDGSRLYIGKSLVVQNDYPHGATEKSGAIALQAGRYPLYVAYFEGVVDQVLEVAWEGPGIEKGPIPSDRFTQHEKVVSFPRDAVSTTVLEWPELDVTLAVTVDTRDGQGLAQFHEVIPAVLQEHYPAMLDILAVEDMPLPEAIGFVVRPEIGAPAYASGRRIVLDEGWFTANPDDLGCFIHEMTHIVQAYRNTPRDAGWLVEGIADYVRHKIGADERWSIPTRYRDGMDYTRGYGDAAAFLIWIEDEYDVEVVPPVNEALKRGRYRADLFEERTGKTIEELWNEYQETGE
;
A
#
# COMPACT_ATOMS: atom_id res chain seq x y z
N MET A 1 -17.24 32.08 -7.99
CA MET A 1 -18.59 31.69 -7.49
C MET A 1 -18.36 30.86 -6.24
N PRO A 2 -19.14 31.00 -5.16
CA PRO A 2 -18.95 30.10 -4.02
C PRO A 2 -19.31 28.69 -4.49
N LEU A 3 -18.36 27.77 -4.37
CA LEU A 3 -18.61 26.34 -4.57
C LEU A 3 -19.59 25.91 -3.47
N THR A 4 -20.89 25.96 -3.79
CA THR A 4 -21.92 25.33 -2.97
C THR A 4 -21.61 23.85 -2.95
N HIS A 5 -21.38 23.26 -1.77
CA HIS A 5 -21.28 21.80 -1.62
C HIS A 5 -22.43 21.14 -2.39
N ALA A 6 -22.10 20.37 -3.42
CA ALA A 6 -23.09 19.61 -4.15
C ALA A 6 -23.83 18.70 -3.16
N PRO A 7 -25.17 18.62 -3.21
CA PRO A 7 -25.90 17.68 -2.37
C PRO A 7 -25.44 16.27 -2.70
N ARG A 8 -25.07 15.50 -1.67
CA ARG A 8 -24.60 14.11 -1.84
C ARG A 8 -25.59 13.30 -2.67
N SER A 9 -25.07 12.63 -3.69
CA SER A 9 -25.83 11.73 -4.55
C SER A 9 -26.47 10.58 -3.75
N ALA A 10 -27.55 9.98 -4.27
CA ALA A 10 -28.18 8.81 -3.64
C ALA A 10 -27.23 7.59 -3.53
N GLN A 11 -26.13 7.58 -4.30
CA GLN A 11 -25.07 6.56 -4.20
C GLN A 11 -24.29 6.65 -2.88
N TRP A 12 -24.11 7.85 -2.28
CA TRP A 12 -23.45 7.99 -0.97
C TRP A 12 -24.19 7.33 0.18
N PHE A 13 -25.52 7.42 0.19
CA PHE A 13 -26.32 6.79 1.24
C PHE A 13 -26.24 5.25 1.17
N LEU A 14 -26.05 4.69 -0.03
CA LEU A 14 -25.83 3.27 -0.25
C LEU A 14 -24.40 2.83 0.13
N LEU A 15 -23.39 3.67 -0.14
CA LEU A 15 -22.00 3.41 0.27
C LEU A 15 -21.84 3.43 1.80
N ALA A 16 -22.44 4.41 2.47
CA ALA A 16 -22.44 4.53 3.93
C ALA A 16 -23.17 3.36 4.62
N THR A 17 -24.20 2.79 3.98
CA THR A 17 -24.89 1.60 4.51
C THR A 17 -24.10 0.31 4.24
N ALA A 18 -23.36 0.21 3.13
CA ALA A 18 -22.45 -0.91 2.86
C ALA A 18 -21.28 -0.96 3.87
N LEU A 19 -20.67 0.19 4.18
CA LEU A 19 -19.58 0.31 5.17
C LEU A 19 -20.00 -0.18 6.58
N ALA A 20 -21.25 0.05 6.97
CA ALA A 20 -21.78 -0.39 8.26
C ALA A 20 -22.04 -1.91 8.36
N LEU A 21 -22.25 -2.61 7.23
CA LEU A 21 -22.50 -4.06 7.20
C LEU A 21 -21.21 -4.90 7.20
N TYR A 22 -20.12 -4.39 6.62
CA TYR A 22 -18.84 -5.11 6.55
C TYR A 22 -18.01 -5.07 7.84
N ALA A 23 -18.20 -4.04 8.69
CA ALA A 23 -17.51 -3.89 9.97
C ALA A 23 -17.77 -5.03 10.99
N SER A 24 -18.70 -5.95 10.69
CA SER A 24 -19.00 -7.10 11.55
C SER A 24 -18.25 -8.39 11.18
N ALA A 25 -17.41 -8.39 10.15
CA ALA A 25 -16.68 -9.57 9.70
C ALA A 25 -15.17 -9.40 9.90
N ALA A 26 -14.72 -9.36 11.15
CA ALA A 26 -13.30 -9.36 11.49
C ALA A 26 -12.91 -10.58 12.35
N LEU A 27 -11.93 -11.31 11.84
CA LEU A 27 -10.89 -12.07 12.55
C LEU A 27 -11.35 -13.27 13.40
N ALA A 28 -11.73 -14.36 12.74
CA ALA A 28 -11.36 -15.66 13.28
C ALA A 28 -9.89 -15.89 12.90
N GLN A 29 -8.98 -15.88 13.86
CA GLN A 29 -7.63 -16.39 13.65
C GLN A 29 -7.77 -17.81 13.11
N GLU A 30 -7.16 -18.09 11.94
CA GLU A 30 -7.13 -19.45 11.38
C GLU A 30 -6.71 -20.40 12.52
N PRO A 31 -7.47 -21.48 12.77
CA PRO A 31 -7.15 -22.40 13.85
C PRO A 31 -5.72 -22.91 13.68
N SER A 32 -5.01 -23.10 14.79
CA SER A 32 -3.63 -23.62 14.75
C SER A 32 -3.55 -24.84 13.83
N PRO A 33 -2.52 -24.93 12.98
CA PRO A 33 -2.45 -25.96 11.97
C PRO A 33 -2.47 -27.35 12.63
N ALA A 34 -3.17 -28.29 12.00
CA ALA A 34 -3.17 -29.69 12.40
C ALA A 34 -2.04 -30.45 11.68
N PRO A 35 -1.39 -31.42 12.34
CA PRO A 35 -0.39 -32.25 11.69
C PRO A 35 -1.02 -33.14 10.61
N LEU A 36 -0.24 -33.41 9.56
CA LEU A 36 -0.58 -34.32 8.48
C LEU A 36 -0.85 -35.73 9.00
N THR A 37 -1.78 -36.40 8.34
CA THR A 37 -2.07 -37.81 8.55
C THR A 37 -1.50 -38.64 7.40
N GLY A 38 -1.11 -39.88 7.68
CA GLY A 38 -0.53 -40.79 6.69
C GLY A 38 0.99 -40.90 6.75
N PRO A 39 1.61 -41.61 5.79
CA PRO A 39 3.06 -41.81 5.75
C PRO A 39 3.81 -40.57 5.23
N ALA A 40 5.12 -40.53 5.51
CA ALA A 40 6.05 -39.56 4.93
C ALA A 40 6.13 -39.70 3.41
N GLY A 41 6.25 -38.56 2.71
CA GLY A 41 6.68 -38.55 1.32
C GLY A 41 8.18 -38.85 1.20
N GLU A 42 8.68 -38.86 -0.03
CA GLU A 42 10.12 -38.97 -0.27
C GLU A 42 10.86 -37.76 0.33
N PRO A 43 12.16 -37.87 0.68
CA PRO A 43 12.93 -36.75 1.21
C PRO A 43 12.97 -35.53 0.28
N GLY A 44 13.08 -34.33 0.88
CA GLY A 44 13.26 -33.05 0.20
C GLY A 44 11.99 -32.22 0.03
N LEU A 45 12.14 -31.03 -0.56
CA LEU A 45 11.06 -30.10 -0.93
C LEU A 45 10.97 -29.99 -2.44
N THR A 46 9.78 -29.73 -2.95
CA THR A 46 9.60 -29.29 -4.33
C THR A 46 9.95 -27.81 -4.42
N LEU A 47 10.81 -27.44 -5.37
CA LEU A 47 11.12 -26.07 -5.75
C LEU A 47 10.48 -25.78 -7.12
N ARG A 48 9.68 -24.71 -7.20
CA ARG A 48 9.34 -24.06 -8.48
C ARG A 48 10.16 -22.79 -8.66
N TYR A 49 10.71 -22.63 -9.85
CA TYR A 49 11.48 -21.46 -10.27
C TYR A 49 10.76 -20.74 -11.40
N PHE A 50 10.52 -19.45 -11.22
CA PHE A 50 9.82 -18.56 -12.15
C PHE A 50 10.79 -17.51 -12.68
N GLU A 51 10.76 -17.21 -13.97
CA GLU A 51 11.34 -15.98 -14.51
C GLU A 51 10.24 -14.93 -14.61
N CYS A 52 10.24 -13.93 -13.71
CA CYS A 52 9.10 -13.04 -13.54
C CYS A 52 9.49 -11.68 -12.96
N ASP A 53 8.72 -10.65 -13.34
CA ASP A 53 8.83 -9.29 -12.80
C ASP A 53 7.59 -9.05 -11.92
N VAL A 54 7.75 -9.26 -10.61
CA VAL A 54 6.69 -9.14 -9.59
C VAL A 54 7.22 -8.35 -8.40
N ASP A 55 6.34 -7.63 -7.71
CA ASP A 55 6.66 -6.87 -6.49
C ASP A 55 6.12 -7.55 -5.21
N THR A 56 5.63 -8.78 -5.32
CA THR A 56 5.06 -9.54 -4.20
C THR A 56 5.01 -11.03 -4.54
N VAL A 57 5.28 -11.88 -3.55
CA VAL A 57 5.12 -13.33 -3.73
C VAL A 57 3.68 -13.74 -4.00
N LEU A 58 2.71 -12.89 -3.68
CA LEU A 58 1.28 -13.15 -3.89
C LEU A 58 0.92 -13.34 -5.37
N ASP A 59 1.75 -12.84 -6.28
CA ASP A 59 1.54 -12.93 -7.72
C ASP A 59 2.07 -14.23 -8.33
N LEU A 60 2.89 -15.01 -7.62
CA LEU A 60 3.49 -16.24 -8.15
C LEU A 60 2.44 -17.28 -8.54
N ASP A 61 1.34 -17.36 -7.78
CA ASP A 61 0.23 -18.25 -8.13
C ASP A 61 -0.47 -17.88 -9.43
N SER A 62 -0.25 -16.68 -9.98
CA SER A 62 -0.79 -16.23 -11.25
C SER A 62 0.09 -16.58 -12.45
N LEU A 63 1.27 -17.15 -12.21
CA LEU A 63 2.25 -17.50 -13.24
C LEU A 63 2.15 -18.99 -13.60
N ASP A 64 2.05 -19.28 -14.89
CA ASP A 64 1.93 -20.65 -15.40
C ASP A 64 3.27 -21.21 -15.93
N ASP A 65 4.28 -20.36 -16.13
CA ASP A 65 5.61 -20.74 -16.66
C ASP A 65 6.63 -20.85 -15.54
N TYR A 66 7.01 -22.09 -15.22
CA TYR A 66 8.02 -22.41 -14.21
C TYR A 66 8.71 -23.73 -14.51
N THR A 67 9.89 -23.92 -13.91
CA THR A 67 10.53 -25.23 -13.81
C THR A 67 10.34 -25.81 -12.41
N GLU A 68 10.29 -27.14 -12.30
CA GLU A 68 10.08 -27.83 -11.02
C GLU A 68 11.20 -28.85 -10.77
N THR A 69 11.76 -28.85 -9.56
CA THR A 69 12.81 -29.78 -9.11
C THR A 69 12.64 -30.15 -7.64
N VAL A 70 13.39 -31.14 -7.16
CA VAL A 70 13.47 -31.50 -5.74
C VAL A 70 14.79 -31.03 -5.15
N VAL A 71 14.73 -30.35 -4.01
CA VAL A 71 15.87 -29.80 -3.28
C VAL A 71 15.88 -30.28 -1.83
N ASP A 72 17.05 -30.27 -1.19
CA ASP A 72 17.22 -30.66 0.22
C ASP A 72 17.36 -29.46 1.16
N ALA A 73 17.41 -28.24 0.63
CA ALA A 73 17.51 -26.99 1.39
C ALA A 73 16.67 -25.87 0.76
N ILE A 74 16.27 -24.91 1.59
CA ILE A 74 15.67 -23.64 1.15
C ILE A 74 16.80 -22.64 0.98
N ALA A 75 17.22 -22.43 -0.26
CA ALA A 75 18.30 -21.54 -0.62
C ALA A 75 18.15 -21.10 -2.07
N LEU A 76 18.82 -20.01 -2.45
CA LEU A 76 18.89 -19.61 -3.86
C LEU A 76 19.48 -20.74 -4.71
N PRO A 77 18.81 -21.15 -5.80
CA PRO A 77 19.30 -22.25 -6.64
C PRO A 77 20.55 -21.85 -7.41
N GLU A 78 21.46 -22.81 -7.62
CA GLU A 78 22.66 -22.57 -8.44
C GLU A 78 22.26 -22.18 -9.87
N GLY A 79 22.76 -21.05 -10.36
CA GLY A 79 22.45 -20.55 -11.70
C GLY A 79 21.11 -19.80 -11.81
N ALA A 80 20.51 -19.38 -10.68
CA ALA A 80 19.46 -18.37 -10.68
C ALA A 80 19.90 -17.11 -11.45
N ARG A 81 18.94 -16.41 -12.06
CA ARG A 81 19.19 -15.08 -12.62
C ARG A 81 19.56 -14.10 -11.50
N ASP A 82 20.22 -13.01 -11.87
CA ASP A 82 20.58 -11.94 -10.91
C ASP A 82 19.37 -11.09 -10.51
N ASP A 83 18.37 -10.96 -11.38
CA ASP A 83 17.18 -10.12 -11.19
C ASP A 83 15.95 -10.81 -11.79
N TYR A 84 14.76 -10.40 -11.35
CA TYR A 84 13.45 -10.79 -11.91
C TYR A 84 13.20 -12.30 -11.92
N PHE A 85 13.18 -12.91 -10.73
CA PHE A 85 12.78 -14.31 -10.57
C PHE A 85 11.98 -14.54 -9.29
N GLY A 86 11.25 -15.66 -9.28
CA GLY A 86 10.45 -16.11 -8.14
C GLY A 86 10.79 -17.54 -7.75
N LEU A 87 10.64 -17.86 -6.47
CA LEU A 87 10.85 -19.20 -5.92
C LEU A 87 9.67 -19.62 -5.06
N GLU A 88 9.24 -20.86 -5.22
CA GLU A 88 8.31 -21.52 -4.31
C GLU A 88 8.91 -22.84 -3.82
N PHE A 89 9.18 -22.94 -2.53
CA PHE A 89 9.56 -24.19 -1.86
C PHE A 89 8.33 -24.75 -1.13
N PHE A 90 7.90 -25.96 -1.47
CA PHE A 90 6.80 -26.60 -0.76
C PHE A 90 7.03 -28.09 -0.49
N GLY A 91 6.47 -28.54 0.63
CA GLY A 91 6.56 -29.91 1.08
C GLY A 91 6.00 -30.01 2.49
N ALA A 92 6.62 -30.84 3.32
CA ALA A 92 6.29 -30.97 4.73
C ALA A 92 7.55 -30.93 5.60
N ILE A 93 7.42 -30.30 6.77
CA ILE A 93 8.42 -30.24 7.84
C ILE A 93 8.04 -31.18 8.98
N ASP A 94 9.00 -31.95 9.48
CA ASP A 94 8.85 -32.82 10.65
C ASP A 94 9.21 -32.11 11.96
N ILE A 95 8.25 -32.02 12.87
CA ILE A 95 8.38 -31.45 14.21
C ILE A 95 8.52 -32.59 15.22
N ALA A 96 9.71 -32.74 15.80
CA ALA A 96 10.01 -33.84 16.71
C ALA A 96 9.42 -33.66 18.11
N GLU A 97 9.46 -32.43 18.64
CA GLU A 97 9.01 -32.10 19.99
C GLU A 97 7.92 -31.03 19.93
N ALA A 98 6.87 -31.20 20.73
CA ALA A 98 5.83 -30.18 20.83
C ALA A 98 6.37 -28.95 21.57
N GLY A 99 6.00 -27.76 21.11
CA GLY A 99 6.39 -26.51 21.73
C GLY A 99 6.18 -25.30 20.83
N GLU A 100 6.69 -24.16 21.28
CA GLU A 100 6.73 -22.94 20.49
C GLU A 100 7.98 -22.95 19.61
N TYR A 101 7.79 -22.72 18.32
CA TYR A 101 8.84 -22.59 17.32
C TYR A 101 8.82 -21.18 16.76
N THR A 102 10.00 -20.56 16.65
CA THR A 102 10.16 -19.30 15.90
C THR A 102 10.81 -19.60 14.58
N PHE A 103 10.19 -19.15 13.49
CA PHE A 103 10.75 -19.21 12.15
C PHE A 103 11.23 -17.83 11.73
N TYR A 104 12.26 -17.80 10.90
CA TYR A 104 12.89 -16.59 10.39
C TYR A 104 13.04 -16.67 8.87
N THR A 105 12.84 -15.55 8.20
CA THR A 105 13.32 -15.33 6.84
C THR A 105 14.19 -14.09 6.82
N THR A 106 15.38 -14.18 6.23
CA THR A 106 16.16 -13.02 5.79
C THR A 106 16.06 -12.97 4.28
N SER A 107 15.46 -11.90 3.75
CA SER A 107 15.32 -11.77 2.30
C SER A 107 15.61 -10.37 1.76
N ASP A 108 16.07 -10.37 0.51
CA ASP A 108 16.18 -9.24 -0.42
C ASP A 108 15.80 -9.84 -1.78
N ASP A 109 14.68 -9.52 -2.41
CA ASP A 109 13.54 -8.74 -1.93
C ASP A 109 12.63 -9.55 -0.97
N GLY A 110 11.37 -9.82 -1.38
CA GLY A 110 10.30 -10.24 -0.48
C GLY A 110 10.15 -11.74 -0.34
N SER A 111 9.78 -12.20 0.85
CA SER A 111 9.49 -13.59 1.19
C SER A 111 8.29 -13.78 2.12
N ARG A 112 7.70 -14.97 2.08
CA ARG A 112 6.73 -15.43 3.09
C ARG A 112 7.00 -16.86 3.50
N LEU A 113 6.74 -17.19 4.76
CA LEU A 113 6.81 -18.55 5.29
C LEU A 113 5.50 -18.95 5.94
N TYR A 114 4.99 -20.12 5.55
CA TYR A 114 3.76 -20.71 6.05
C TYR A 114 4.00 -22.10 6.65
N ILE A 115 3.30 -22.40 7.74
CA ILE A 115 3.18 -23.74 8.32
C ILE A 115 1.70 -24.14 8.29
N GLY A 116 1.37 -25.21 7.57
CA GLY A 116 -0.01 -25.47 7.15
C GLY A 116 -0.49 -24.35 6.23
N LYS A 117 -1.57 -23.66 6.62
CA LYS A 117 -2.09 -22.46 5.95
C LYS A 117 -1.80 -21.18 6.72
N SER A 118 -1.18 -21.28 7.90
CA SER A 118 -0.90 -20.14 8.76
C SER A 118 0.35 -19.42 8.25
N LEU A 119 0.21 -18.13 7.93
CA LEU A 119 1.35 -17.24 7.67
C LEU A 119 2.11 -17.06 8.98
N VAL A 120 3.36 -17.50 9.02
CA VAL A 120 4.23 -17.42 10.19
C VAL A 120 5.21 -16.26 10.06
N VAL A 121 5.83 -16.09 8.89
CA VAL A 121 6.73 -14.96 8.63
C VAL A 121 6.20 -14.18 7.44
N GLN A 122 5.88 -12.90 7.69
CA GLN A 122 5.55 -11.91 6.67
C GLN A 122 6.76 -11.00 6.45
N ASN A 123 7.42 -11.16 5.31
CA ASN A 123 8.58 -10.38 4.89
C ASN A 123 8.47 -10.05 3.40
N ASP A 124 7.26 -9.82 2.90
CA ASP A 124 6.97 -9.62 1.48
C ASP A 124 7.09 -8.15 1.08
N TYR A 125 6.98 -7.90 -0.23
CA TYR A 125 7.16 -6.61 -0.91
C TYR A 125 8.63 -6.17 -1.07
N PRO A 126 8.93 -5.19 -1.95
CA PRO A 126 10.32 -4.81 -2.22
C PRO A 126 10.99 -4.16 -1.02
N HIS A 127 12.17 -4.65 -0.66
CA HIS A 127 12.99 -4.15 0.43
C HIS A 127 14.40 -4.76 0.37
N GLY A 128 15.40 -4.01 0.84
CA GLY A 128 16.74 -4.59 1.02
C GLY A 128 16.79 -5.70 2.08
N ALA A 129 17.91 -6.42 2.12
CA ALA A 129 18.15 -7.55 3.04
C ALA A 129 17.68 -7.30 4.48
N THR A 130 16.57 -7.93 4.85
CA THR A 130 15.90 -7.74 6.15
C THR A 130 15.49 -9.08 6.73
N GLU A 131 15.80 -9.30 8.01
CA GLU A 131 15.32 -10.45 8.78
C GLU A 131 13.96 -10.15 9.43
N LYS A 132 12.98 -11.03 9.22
CA LYS A 132 11.70 -11.07 9.95
C LYS A 132 11.51 -12.43 10.58
N SER A 133 10.62 -12.49 11.56
CA SER A 133 10.33 -13.72 12.29
C SER A 133 8.89 -13.79 12.74
N GLY A 134 8.41 -15.00 13.01
CA GLY A 134 7.18 -15.22 13.73
C GLY A 134 7.17 -16.55 14.46
N ALA A 135 6.40 -16.59 15.55
CA ALA A 135 6.29 -17.76 16.43
C ALA A 135 4.98 -18.52 16.18
N ILE A 136 5.05 -19.85 16.30
CA ILE A 136 3.90 -20.73 16.19
C ILE A 136 4.02 -21.90 17.16
N ALA A 137 2.93 -22.21 17.87
CA ALA A 137 2.84 -23.38 18.72
C ALA A 137 2.50 -24.62 17.89
N LEU A 138 3.35 -25.64 17.95
CA LEU A 138 3.22 -26.88 17.18
C LEU A 138 3.22 -28.10 18.12
N GLN A 139 2.47 -29.12 17.73
CA GLN A 139 2.58 -30.46 18.33
C GLN A 139 3.63 -31.27 17.58
N ALA A 140 4.09 -32.38 18.16
CA ALA A 140 4.94 -33.30 17.42
C ALA A 140 4.15 -33.89 16.23
N GLY A 141 4.76 -33.89 15.05
CA GLY A 141 4.13 -34.33 13.80
C GLY A 141 4.65 -33.60 12.57
N ARG A 142 4.12 -33.96 11.41
CA ARG A 142 4.50 -33.35 10.13
C ARG A 142 3.50 -32.27 9.75
N TYR A 143 3.97 -31.16 9.21
CA TYR A 143 3.12 -30.05 8.78
C TYR A 143 3.47 -29.65 7.36
N PRO A 144 2.52 -29.23 6.52
CA PRO A 144 2.87 -28.60 5.26
C PRO A 144 3.77 -27.39 5.53
N LEU A 145 4.81 -27.24 4.73
CA LEU A 145 5.71 -26.10 4.73
C LEU A 145 5.61 -25.44 3.36
N TYR A 146 5.50 -24.11 3.34
CA TYR A 146 5.56 -23.34 2.12
C TYR A 146 6.39 -22.08 2.36
N VAL A 147 7.41 -21.88 1.53
CA VAL A 147 8.21 -20.65 1.50
C VAL A 147 8.15 -20.10 0.09
N ALA A 148 7.72 -18.85 -0.04
CA ALA A 148 7.72 -18.12 -1.29
C ALA A 148 8.71 -16.96 -1.20
N TYR A 149 9.37 -16.65 -2.32
CA TYR A 149 10.35 -15.57 -2.43
C TYR A 149 10.31 -14.97 -3.85
N PHE A 150 10.60 -13.68 -3.97
CA PHE A 150 10.91 -13.06 -5.26
C PHE A 150 12.14 -12.16 -5.14
N GLU A 151 12.86 -12.04 -6.25
CA GLU A 151 13.91 -11.06 -6.46
C GLU A 151 13.47 -10.08 -7.53
N GLY A 152 13.46 -8.79 -7.20
CA GLY A 152 13.23 -7.70 -8.12
C GLY A 152 14.52 -7.31 -8.80
N VAL A 153 15.30 -6.44 -8.13
CA VAL A 153 16.57 -5.90 -8.66
C VAL A 153 17.62 -5.67 -7.58
N VAL A 154 18.89 -5.66 -8.01
CA VAL A 154 20.10 -5.20 -7.28
C VAL A 154 20.84 -6.30 -6.53
N ASP A 155 20.34 -6.73 -5.37
CA ASP A 155 21.01 -7.69 -4.50
C ASP A 155 20.00 -8.73 -4.03
N GLN A 156 20.37 -10.01 -4.06
CA GLN A 156 19.48 -11.13 -3.71
C GLN A 156 19.93 -11.85 -2.44
N VAL A 157 19.00 -12.04 -1.50
CA VAL A 157 19.22 -12.80 -0.26
C VAL A 157 18.01 -13.68 0.00
N LEU A 158 18.26 -14.95 0.34
CA LEU A 158 17.25 -15.83 0.92
C LEU A 158 17.90 -16.78 1.93
N GLU A 159 17.59 -16.56 3.20
CA GLU A 159 17.97 -17.45 4.30
C GLU A 159 16.73 -17.80 5.12
N VAL A 160 16.55 -19.08 5.46
CA VAL A 160 15.48 -19.55 6.33
C VAL A 160 16.08 -20.23 7.55
N ALA A 161 15.67 -19.78 8.73
CA ALA A 161 16.11 -20.34 10.00
C ALA A 161 14.92 -20.67 10.91
N TRP A 162 15.18 -21.48 11.93
CA TRP A 162 14.22 -21.78 12.99
C TRP A 162 14.92 -21.94 14.33
N GLU A 163 14.18 -21.76 15.42
CA GLU A 163 14.55 -22.17 16.77
C GLU A 163 13.32 -22.75 17.49
N GLY A 164 13.56 -23.54 18.53
CA GLY A 164 12.48 -24.22 19.25
C GLY A 164 12.98 -25.08 20.41
N PRO A 165 12.15 -25.98 20.96
CA PRO A 165 12.53 -26.85 22.07
C PRO A 165 13.81 -27.64 21.77
N GLY A 166 14.89 -27.33 22.48
CA GLY A 166 16.19 -27.99 22.32
C GLY A 166 16.94 -27.67 21.01
N ILE A 167 16.48 -26.68 20.24
CA ILE A 167 17.06 -26.28 18.95
C ILE A 167 17.50 -24.82 19.04
N GLU A 168 18.81 -24.58 18.89
CA GLU A 168 19.36 -23.22 18.73
C GLU A 168 19.02 -22.69 17.33
N LYS A 169 18.90 -21.36 17.20
CA LYS A 169 18.63 -20.70 15.91
C LYS A 169 19.64 -21.13 14.85
N GLY A 170 19.13 -21.68 13.76
CA GLY A 170 19.94 -22.11 12.62
C GLY A 170 19.09 -22.56 11.43
N PRO A 171 19.72 -22.97 10.32
CA PRO A 171 18.99 -23.51 9.17
C PRO A 171 18.21 -24.77 9.56
N ILE A 172 17.08 -25.00 8.91
CA ILE A 172 16.30 -26.22 9.10
C ILE A 172 17.07 -27.41 8.49
N PRO A 173 17.39 -28.47 9.25
CA PRO A 173 18.12 -29.62 8.72
C PRO A 173 17.34 -30.34 7.61
N SER A 174 18.03 -30.78 6.57
CA SER A 174 17.40 -31.41 5.40
C SER A 174 16.64 -32.71 5.70
N ASP A 175 17.02 -33.42 6.76
CA ASP A 175 16.33 -34.62 7.25
C ASP A 175 14.93 -34.34 7.83
N ARG A 176 14.56 -33.06 7.97
CA ARG A 176 13.21 -32.61 8.37
C ARG A 176 12.27 -32.44 7.20
N PHE A 177 12.76 -32.44 5.96
CA PHE A 177 11.94 -32.18 4.78
C PHE A 177 11.49 -33.46 4.08
N THR A 178 10.19 -33.52 3.79
CA THR A 178 9.60 -34.56 2.94
C THR A 178 8.67 -33.93 1.92
N GLN A 179 8.58 -34.52 0.74
CA GLN A 179 7.74 -34.05 -0.34
C GLN A 179 6.26 -34.14 0.07
N HIS A 180 5.53 -33.09 -0.23
CA HIS A 180 4.09 -32.97 -0.02
C HIS A 180 3.54 -31.92 -0.99
N GLU A 181 2.23 -31.96 -1.27
CA GLU A 181 1.61 -30.98 -2.16
C GLU A 181 1.58 -29.57 -1.55
N LYS A 182 1.59 -28.54 -2.42
CA LYS A 182 1.38 -27.15 -2.02
C LYS A 182 -0.05 -26.99 -1.48
N VAL A 183 -0.19 -26.50 -0.25
CA VAL A 183 -1.50 -26.31 0.41
C VAL A 183 -1.92 -24.84 0.59
N VAL A 184 -1.02 -23.92 0.27
CA VAL A 184 -1.24 -22.47 0.28
C VAL A 184 -1.58 -22.03 -1.12
N SER A 185 -2.57 -21.14 -1.26
CA SER A 185 -2.89 -20.47 -2.52
C SER A 185 -3.24 -19.02 -2.22
N PHE A 186 -2.81 -18.09 -3.06
CA PHE A 186 -3.13 -16.69 -2.93
C PHE A 186 -4.46 -16.36 -3.62
N PRO A 187 -5.42 -15.73 -2.92
CA PRO A 187 -6.76 -15.52 -3.44
C PRO A 187 -6.76 -14.48 -4.57
N ARG A 188 -6.86 -14.94 -5.83
CA ARG A 188 -6.93 -14.07 -7.01
C ARG A 188 -8.22 -13.24 -7.05
N ASP A 189 -9.27 -13.70 -6.39
CA ASP A 189 -10.57 -13.01 -6.27
C ASP A 189 -10.55 -11.83 -5.28
N ALA A 190 -9.50 -11.71 -4.46
CA ALA A 190 -9.21 -10.52 -3.66
C ALA A 190 -8.43 -9.44 -4.45
N VAL A 191 -8.42 -9.54 -5.78
CA VAL A 191 -7.93 -8.51 -6.70
C VAL A 191 -9.04 -8.19 -7.71
N SER A 192 -9.41 -6.92 -7.85
CA SER A 192 -10.38 -6.47 -8.86
C SER A 192 -9.78 -5.38 -9.73
N THR A 193 -10.36 -5.19 -10.92
CA THR A 193 -10.09 -4.02 -11.75
C THR A 193 -11.39 -3.45 -12.25
N THR A 194 -11.60 -2.15 -12.00
CA THR A 194 -12.78 -1.41 -12.44
C THR A 194 -12.32 -0.29 -13.37
N VAL A 195 -12.90 -0.22 -14.57
CA VAL A 195 -12.63 0.89 -15.51
C VAL A 195 -13.65 1.99 -15.25
N LEU A 196 -13.15 3.18 -14.91
CA LEU A 196 -13.93 4.40 -14.71
C LEU A 196 -13.85 5.26 -15.97
N GLU A 197 -14.97 5.86 -16.35
CA GLU A 197 -15.06 6.70 -17.54
C GLU A 197 -15.78 8.02 -17.19
N TRP A 198 -15.24 9.12 -17.70
CA TRP A 198 -15.86 10.44 -17.65
C TRP A 198 -15.91 11.00 -19.08
N PRO A 199 -16.96 10.68 -19.85
CA PRO A 199 -17.08 11.08 -21.26
C PRO A 199 -16.99 12.59 -21.48
N GLU A 200 -17.42 13.39 -20.51
CA GLU A 200 -17.37 14.86 -20.56
C GLU A 200 -15.93 15.39 -20.49
N LEU A 201 -15.02 14.62 -19.91
CA LEU A 201 -13.60 14.96 -19.77
C LEU A 201 -12.73 14.25 -20.82
N ASP A 202 -13.27 13.30 -21.58
CA ASP A 202 -12.51 12.38 -22.44
C ASP A 202 -11.42 11.62 -21.65
N VAL A 203 -11.74 11.20 -20.42
CA VAL A 203 -10.82 10.51 -19.51
C VAL A 203 -11.35 9.12 -19.16
N THR A 204 -10.44 8.14 -19.17
CA THR A 204 -10.66 6.78 -18.68
C THR A 204 -9.56 6.42 -17.68
N LEU A 205 -9.93 5.70 -16.62
CA LEU A 205 -9.00 5.25 -15.58
C LEU A 205 -9.31 3.82 -15.16
N ALA A 206 -8.39 2.89 -15.39
CA ALA A 206 -8.45 1.55 -14.83
C ALA A 206 -7.94 1.57 -13.37
N VAL A 207 -8.79 1.16 -12.43
CA VAL A 207 -8.47 1.11 -11.01
C VAL A 207 -8.38 -0.35 -10.58
N THR A 208 -7.17 -0.83 -10.31
CA THR A 208 -6.94 -2.14 -9.69
C THR A 208 -6.97 -1.98 -8.18
N VAL A 209 -7.69 -2.85 -7.47
CA VAL A 209 -7.69 -2.90 -6.00
C VAL A 209 -7.25 -4.29 -5.58
N ASP A 210 -6.23 -4.38 -4.72
CA ASP A 210 -5.68 -5.61 -4.16
C ASP A 210 -5.82 -5.60 -2.63
N THR A 211 -6.63 -6.52 -2.12
CA THR A 211 -6.91 -6.69 -0.68
C THR A 211 -6.42 -8.03 -0.15
N ARG A 212 -5.55 -8.75 -0.87
CA ARG A 212 -5.03 -10.07 -0.44
C ARG A 212 -4.37 -10.04 0.94
N ASP A 213 -3.78 -8.91 1.32
CA ASP A 213 -3.19 -8.65 2.63
C ASP A 213 -4.06 -7.79 3.55
N GLY A 214 -5.26 -7.40 3.10
CA GLY A 214 -6.22 -6.58 3.83
C GLY A 214 -7.39 -7.41 4.35
N GLN A 215 -7.16 -8.28 5.33
CA GLN A 215 -8.24 -9.11 5.88
C GLN A 215 -9.40 -8.24 6.41
N GLY A 216 -10.61 -8.45 5.89
CA GLY A 216 -11.78 -7.64 6.27
C GLY A 216 -11.88 -6.27 5.58
N LEU A 217 -11.08 -6.02 4.53
CA LEU A 217 -11.12 -4.80 3.72
C LEU A 217 -11.66 -5.03 2.29
N ALA A 218 -12.30 -6.17 2.03
CA ALA A 218 -12.87 -6.53 0.73
C ALA A 218 -13.89 -5.49 0.19
N GLN A 219 -14.53 -4.71 1.06
CA GLN A 219 -15.40 -3.61 0.65
C GLN A 219 -14.68 -2.56 -0.22
N PHE A 220 -13.34 -2.46 -0.14
CA PHE A 220 -12.57 -1.49 -0.92
C PHE A 220 -12.60 -1.76 -2.44
N HIS A 221 -12.92 -3.00 -2.86
CA HIS A 221 -13.18 -3.29 -4.27
C HIS A 221 -14.36 -2.51 -4.84
N GLU A 222 -15.31 -2.08 -4.00
CA GLU A 222 -16.45 -1.25 -4.38
C GLU A 222 -16.26 0.21 -3.98
N VAL A 223 -15.76 0.46 -2.76
CA VAL A 223 -15.64 1.81 -2.18
C VAL A 223 -14.65 2.67 -2.96
N ILE A 224 -13.45 2.17 -3.26
CA ILE A 224 -12.41 2.97 -3.92
C ILE A 224 -12.86 3.42 -5.32
N PRO A 225 -13.33 2.53 -6.23
CA PRO A 225 -13.83 2.96 -7.52
C PRO A 225 -14.99 3.95 -7.41
N ALA A 226 -15.90 3.79 -6.45
CA ALA A 226 -17.03 4.71 -6.26
C ALA A 226 -16.58 6.12 -5.83
N VAL A 227 -15.66 6.21 -4.86
CA VAL A 227 -15.08 7.48 -4.40
C VAL A 227 -14.38 8.19 -5.56
N LEU A 228 -13.59 7.47 -6.34
CA LEU A 228 -12.90 8.04 -7.50
C LEU A 228 -13.88 8.44 -8.60
N GLN A 229 -14.85 7.59 -8.96
CA GLN A 229 -15.88 7.88 -9.96
C GLN A 229 -16.56 9.23 -9.71
N GLU A 230 -16.80 9.54 -8.43
CA GLU A 230 -17.44 10.78 -8.04
C GLU A 230 -16.48 11.97 -7.96
N HIS A 231 -15.33 11.80 -7.32
CA HIS A 231 -14.50 12.94 -6.93
C HIS A 231 -13.33 13.23 -7.86
N TYR A 232 -12.94 12.29 -8.72
CA TYR A 232 -11.82 12.48 -9.63
C TYR A 232 -11.98 13.71 -10.54
N PRO A 233 -13.17 13.99 -11.16
CA PRO A 233 -13.39 15.21 -11.93
C PRO A 233 -13.14 16.49 -11.14
N ALA A 234 -13.65 16.57 -9.91
CA ALA A 234 -13.49 17.76 -9.07
C ALA A 234 -12.03 17.97 -8.68
N MET A 235 -11.27 16.90 -8.42
CA MET A 235 -9.83 17.00 -8.19
C MET A 235 -9.08 17.54 -9.41
N LEU A 236 -9.41 17.08 -10.62
CA LEU A 236 -8.76 17.58 -11.84
C LEU A 236 -9.04 19.07 -12.06
N ASP A 237 -10.27 19.52 -11.81
CA ASP A 237 -10.70 20.92 -11.89
C ASP A 237 -9.97 21.80 -10.85
N ILE A 238 -9.91 21.37 -9.59
CA ILE A 238 -9.18 22.07 -8.51
C ILE A 238 -7.70 22.25 -8.86
N LEU A 239 -7.09 21.25 -9.51
CA LEU A 239 -5.68 21.28 -9.90
C LEU A 239 -5.43 21.94 -11.27
N ALA A 240 -6.48 22.21 -12.07
CA ALA A 240 -6.41 22.68 -13.46
C ALA A 240 -5.40 21.91 -14.32
N VAL A 241 -5.60 20.59 -14.44
CA VAL A 241 -4.68 19.67 -15.12
C VAL A 241 -5.23 19.09 -16.43
N GLU A 242 -6.29 19.68 -17.01
CA GLU A 242 -6.98 19.14 -18.20
C GLU A 242 -6.06 18.95 -19.41
N ASP A 243 -5.08 19.85 -19.59
CA ASP A 243 -4.10 19.80 -20.68
C ASP A 243 -2.83 19.02 -20.32
N MET A 244 -2.84 18.23 -19.25
CA MET A 244 -1.66 17.53 -18.75
C MET A 244 -1.81 16.00 -18.83
N PRO A 245 -0.70 15.26 -19.03
CA PRO A 245 -0.76 13.80 -19.03
C PRO A 245 -1.27 13.27 -17.68
N LEU A 246 -2.35 12.48 -17.75
CA LEU A 246 -2.95 11.75 -16.64
C LEU A 246 -2.66 10.25 -16.76
N PRO A 247 -2.64 9.49 -15.66
CA PRO A 247 -2.52 8.04 -15.74
C PRO A 247 -3.79 7.41 -16.33
N GLU A 248 -3.62 6.38 -17.16
CA GLU A 248 -4.71 5.54 -17.67
C GLU A 248 -5.04 4.38 -16.71
N ALA A 249 -4.14 4.08 -15.78
CA ALA A 249 -4.31 3.02 -14.80
C ALA A 249 -3.62 3.35 -13.46
N ILE A 250 -4.20 2.89 -12.37
CA ILE A 250 -3.67 2.98 -11.00
C ILE A 250 -3.97 1.71 -10.21
N GLY A 251 -3.13 1.40 -9.23
CA GLY A 251 -3.34 0.30 -8.30
C GLY A 251 -3.47 0.77 -6.86
N PHE A 252 -4.49 0.30 -6.13
CA PHE A 252 -4.58 0.37 -4.69
C PHE A 252 -4.20 -0.98 -4.09
N VAL A 253 -3.25 -1.00 -3.16
CA VAL A 253 -2.79 -2.24 -2.53
C VAL A 253 -2.87 -2.06 -1.02
N VAL A 254 -3.58 -2.96 -0.34
CA VAL A 254 -3.58 -2.99 1.12
C VAL A 254 -2.38 -3.79 1.62
N ARG A 255 -1.63 -3.25 2.58
CA ARG A 255 -0.46 -3.90 3.18
C ARG A 255 -0.46 -3.72 4.71
N PRO A 256 0.05 -4.69 5.48
CA PRO A 256 0.24 -4.52 6.91
C PRO A 256 1.45 -3.62 7.21
N GLU A 257 1.37 -2.87 8.31
CA GLU A 257 2.50 -2.21 8.98
C GLU A 257 3.32 -1.23 8.11
N ILE A 258 2.68 -0.42 7.27
CA ILE A 258 3.40 0.54 6.41
C ILE A 258 3.86 1.82 7.15
N GLY A 259 3.42 2.01 8.39
CA GLY A 259 3.87 3.10 9.27
C GLY A 259 3.20 4.46 9.05
N ALA A 260 2.23 4.54 8.14
CA ALA A 260 1.39 5.70 7.85
C ALA A 260 0.00 5.22 7.38
N PRO A 261 -1.06 6.05 7.35
CA PRO A 261 -2.37 5.64 6.83
C PRO A 261 -2.31 5.10 5.40
N ALA A 262 -1.56 5.78 4.54
CA ALA A 262 -1.31 5.42 3.17
C ALA A 262 -0.05 6.12 2.64
N TYR A 263 0.38 5.72 1.45
CA TYR A 263 1.32 6.50 0.62
C TYR A 263 1.10 6.24 -0.87
N ALA A 264 1.45 7.20 -1.70
CA ALA A 264 1.50 7.08 -3.15
C ALA A 264 2.94 6.93 -3.67
N SER A 265 3.16 5.99 -4.58
CA SER A 265 4.43 5.83 -5.29
C SER A 265 4.20 5.35 -6.73
N GLY A 266 4.74 6.08 -7.70
CA GLY A 266 4.53 5.80 -9.11
C GLY A 266 3.04 5.90 -9.49
N ARG A 267 2.42 4.75 -9.80
CA ARG A 267 0.98 4.62 -10.07
C ARG A 267 0.26 3.74 -9.04
N ARG A 268 0.89 3.52 -7.89
CA ARG A 268 0.39 2.68 -6.82
C ARG A 268 0.10 3.55 -5.59
N ILE A 269 -1.05 3.33 -4.99
CA ILE A 269 -1.41 3.83 -3.67
C ILE A 269 -1.42 2.62 -2.74
N VAL A 270 -0.67 2.71 -1.65
CA VAL A 270 -0.58 1.64 -0.66
C VAL A 270 -1.32 2.09 0.58
N LEU A 271 -2.25 1.28 1.06
CA LEU A 271 -3.12 1.53 2.20
C LEU A 271 -2.69 0.64 3.38
N ASP A 272 -2.65 1.19 4.59
CA ASP A 272 -2.35 0.41 5.79
C ASP A 272 -3.57 -0.40 6.25
N GLU A 273 -3.38 -1.71 6.38
CA GLU A 273 -4.43 -2.63 6.83
C GLU A 273 -4.95 -2.27 8.24
N GLY A 274 -4.06 -1.96 9.17
CA GLY A 274 -4.41 -1.63 10.56
C GLY A 274 -5.17 -0.31 10.67
N TRP A 275 -4.71 0.72 9.96
CA TRP A 275 -5.36 2.04 9.93
C TRP A 275 -6.77 1.94 9.38
N PHE A 276 -6.96 1.30 8.22
CA PHE A 276 -8.27 1.22 7.57
C PHE A 276 -9.20 0.19 8.21
N THR A 277 -8.68 -0.75 8.98
CA THR A 277 -9.49 -1.57 9.89
C THR A 277 -10.07 -0.73 11.01
N ALA A 278 -9.30 0.21 11.56
CA ALA A 278 -9.74 1.11 12.63
C ALA A 278 -10.55 2.32 12.12
N ASN A 279 -10.29 2.78 10.89
CA ASN A 279 -10.86 3.97 10.26
C ASN A 279 -11.37 3.67 8.84
N PRO A 280 -12.33 2.74 8.67
CA PRO A 280 -12.79 2.30 7.34
C PRO A 280 -13.48 3.40 6.53
N ASP A 281 -13.83 4.53 7.17
CA ASP A 281 -14.47 5.68 6.57
C ASP A 281 -13.54 6.89 6.32
N ASP A 282 -12.22 6.73 6.48
CA ASP A 282 -11.22 7.75 6.09
C ASP A 282 -11.03 7.82 4.56
N LEU A 283 -12.11 8.11 3.85
CA LEU A 283 -12.14 8.19 2.38
C LEU A 283 -11.34 9.39 1.87
N GLY A 284 -11.17 10.41 2.71
CA GLY A 284 -10.33 11.57 2.43
C GLY A 284 -8.86 11.19 2.23
N CYS A 285 -8.38 10.11 2.87
CA CYS A 285 -7.05 9.57 2.61
C CYS A 285 -6.88 9.12 1.15
N PHE A 286 -7.90 8.49 0.53
CA PHE A 286 -7.82 8.13 -0.89
C PHE A 286 -7.69 9.35 -1.81
N ILE A 287 -8.37 10.45 -1.46
CA ILE A 287 -8.29 11.72 -2.20
C ILE A 287 -6.91 12.36 -2.06
N HIS A 288 -6.35 12.35 -0.85
CA HIS A 288 -5.00 12.84 -0.59
C HIS A 288 -3.97 12.08 -1.44
N GLU A 289 -3.96 10.75 -1.37
CA GLU A 289 -2.99 9.94 -2.12
C GLU A 289 -3.19 10.04 -3.63
N MET A 290 -4.44 10.07 -4.10
CA MET A 290 -4.73 10.25 -5.51
C MET A 290 -4.27 11.63 -6.01
N THR A 291 -4.27 12.65 -5.15
CA THR A 291 -3.73 13.96 -5.50
C THR A 291 -2.24 13.86 -5.85
N HIS A 292 -1.44 13.10 -5.12
CA HIS A 292 -0.03 12.91 -5.47
C HIS A 292 0.18 12.24 -6.83
N ILE A 293 -0.68 11.28 -7.18
CA ILE A 293 -0.66 10.64 -8.51
C ILE A 293 -0.95 11.67 -9.61
N VAL A 294 -1.91 12.57 -9.39
CA VAL A 294 -2.24 13.64 -10.35
C VAL A 294 -1.15 14.71 -10.39
N GLN A 295 -0.59 15.11 -9.24
CA GLN A 295 0.51 16.07 -9.15
C GLN A 295 1.71 15.59 -9.97
N ALA A 296 2.20 14.36 -9.71
CA ALA A 296 3.35 13.75 -10.40
C ALA A 296 4.54 14.71 -10.58
N TYR A 297 4.84 15.52 -9.57
CA TYR A 297 5.89 16.53 -9.61
C TYR A 297 7.27 15.87 -9.70
N ARG A 298 8.01 16.12 -10.78
CA ARG A 298 9.30 15.45 -11.03
C ARG A 298 10.51 16.17 -10.44
N ASN A 299 10.43 17.49 -10.31
CA ASN A 299 11.57 18.36 -9.96
C ASN A 299 11.12 19.47 -8.99
N THR A 300 10.58 19.08 -7.84
CA THR A 300 10.17 20.05 -6.80
C THR A 300 11.42 20.64 -6.12
N PRO A 301 11.58 21.97 -6.06
CA PRO A 301 12.63 22.60 -5.27
C PRO A 301 12.58 22.17 -3.80
N ARG A 302 13.75 22.05 -3.15
CA ARG A 302 13.85 21.54 -1.77
C ARG A 302 13.03 22.37 -0.77
N ASP A 303 12.97 23.68 -0.96
CA ASP A 303 12.22 24.65 -0.16
C ASP A 303 10.72 24.72 -0.50
N ALA A 304 10.28 24.02 -1.55
CA ALA A 304 8.89 23.94 -2.00
C ALA A 304 8.23 22.60 -1.63
N GLY A 305 8.88 21.72 -0.85
CA GLY A 305 8.35 20.41 -0.48
C GLY A 305 7.02 20.48 0.27
N TRP A 306 6.80 21.53 1.05
CA TRP A 306 5.56 21.76 1.79
C TRP A 306 4.33 21.91 0.87
N LEU A 307 4.51 22.36 -0.37
CA LEU A 307 3.42 22.50 -1.34
C LEU A 307 2.92 21.14 -1.83
N VAL A 308 3.75 20.10 -1.79
CA VAL A 308 3.36 18.75 -2.24
C VAL A 308 2.24 18.23 -1.34
N GLU A 309 2.52 18.14 -0.05
CA GLU A 309 1.58 17.70 0.98
C GLU A 309 0.46 18.73 1.21
N GLY A 310 0.80 20.02 1.20
CA GLY A 310 -0.16 21.10 1.40
C GLY A 310 -1.24 21.17 0.32
N ILE A 311 -0.88 20.98 -0.95
CA ILE A 311 -1.87 20.92 -2.03
C ILE A 311 -2.72 19.65 -1.93
N ALA A 312 -2.15 18.52 -1.51
CA ALA A 312 -2.92 17.28 -1.32
C ALA A 312 -4.00 17.42 -0.25
N ASP A 313 -3.65 17.99 0.91
CA ASP A 313 -4.62 18.28 1.97
C ASP A 313 -5.60 19.40 1.59
N TYR A 314 -5.15 20.41 0.84
CA TYR A 314 -6.03 21.43 0.27
C TYR A 314 -7.11 20.80 -0.63
N VAL A 315 -6.73 19.89 -1.54
CA VAL A 315 -7.67 19.17 -2.41
C VAL A 315 -8.63 18.31 -1.57
N ARG A 316 -8.10 17.54 -0.59
CA ARG A 316 -8.91 16.75 0.35
C ARG A 316 -9.97 17.61 1.04
N HIS A 317 -9.60 18.81 1.48
CA HIS A 317 -10.51 19.76 2.13
C HIS A 317 -11.59 20.27 1.18
N LYS A 318 -11.22 20.70 -0.02
CA LYS A 318 -12.17 21.25 -1.01
C LYS A 318 -13.18 20.21 -1.48
N ILE A 319 -12.77 18.94 -1.58
CA ILE A 319 -13.65 17.83 -1.95
C ILE A 319 -14.58 17.45 -0.78
N GLY A 320 -14.07 17.38 0.45
CA GLY A 320 -14.88 17.11 1.63
C GLY A 320 -15.48 15.69 1.68
N ALA A 321 -14.73 14.69 1.19
CA ALA A 321 -15.15 13.29 1.15
C ALA A 321 -15.27 12.61 2.54
N ASP A 322 -14.68 13.22 3.58
CA ASP A 322 -14.66 12.71 4.95
C ASP A 322 -15.19 13.79 5.92
N GLU A 323 -16.20 13.44 6.72
CA GLU A 323 -16.82 14.36 7.70
C GLU A 323 -16.03 14.51 9.00
N ARG A 324 -15.14 13.57 9.33
CA ARG A 324 -14.40 13.56 10.59
C ARG A 324 -13.10 14.34 10.50
N TRP A 325 -12.56 14.48 9.29
CA TRP A 325 -11.35 15.23 9.05
C TRP A 325 -11.66 16.70 8.72
N SER A 326 -10.92 17.61 9.34
CA SER A 326 -11.06 19.05 9.08
C SER A 326 -9.72 19.75 9.20
N ILE A 327 -9.55 20.79 8.40
CA ILE A 327 -8.39 21.68 8.45
C ILE A 327 -8.74 22.89 9.31
N PRO A 328 -7.84 23.33 10.21
CA PRO A 328 -7.99 24.62 10.87
C PRO A 328 -7.92 25.74 9.82
N THR A 329 -9.04 26.38 9.48
CA THR A 329 -9.03 27.49 8.49
C THR A 329 -8.47 28.81 9.06
N ARG A 330 -8.02 28.81 10.31
CA ARG A 330 -7.36 29.96 10.98
C ARG A 330 -6.06 29.52 11.62
N TYR A 331 -5.13 30.46 11.73
CA TYR A 331 -3.87 30.25 12.42
C TYR A 331 -4.09 29.85 13.89
N ARG A 332 -3.27 28.91 14.36
CA ARG A 332 -3.16 28.48 15.75
C ARG A 332 -1.69 28.47 16.15
N ASP A 333 -1.41 28.84 17.39
CA ASP A 333 -0.05 28.83 17.93
C ASP A 333 0.65 27.48 17.69
N GLY A 334 1.82 27.54 17.04
CA GLY A 334 2.64 26.37 16.74
C GLY A 334 2.46 25.77 15.34
N MET A 335 1.48 26.26 14.56
CA MET A 335 1.37 25.97 13.13
C MET A 335 2.58 26.49 12.35
N ASP A 336 2.97 25.75 11.32
CA ASP A 336 4.10 26.07 10.45
C ASP A 336 3.87 25.46 9.06
N TYR A 337 3.56 26.31 8.06
CA TYR A 337 3.27 25.85 6.71
C TYR A 337 4.41 25.04 6.09
N THR A 338 5.66 25.25 6.50
CA THR A 338 6.81 24.53 5.92
C THR A 338 6.83 23.04 6.27
N ARG A 339 6.00 22.61 7.23
CA ARG A 339 5.81 21.19 7.60
C ARG A 339 4.89 20.44 6.62
N GLY A 340 4.23 21.13 5.70
CA GLY A 340 3.28 20.52 4.77
C GLY A 340 1.93 20.21 5.41
N TYR A 341 1.19 19.27 4.81
CA TYR A 341 -0.10 18.76 5.28
C TYR A 341 -1.09 19.86 5.67
N GLY A 342 -1.90 19.62 6.71
CA GLY A 342 -2.96 20.51 7.17
C GLY A 342 -2.53 21.95 7.46
N ASP A 343 -1.32 22.19 7.95
CA ASP A 343 -0.82 23.56 8.22
C ASP A 343 -0.59 24.33 6.91
N ALA A 344 0.03 23.67 5.92
CA ALA A 344 0.22 24.23 4.60
C ALA A 344 -1.11 24.44 3.86
N ALA A 345 -2.00 23.45 3.93
CA ALA A 345 -3.31 23.52 3.30
C ALA A 345 -4.17 24.63 3.91
N ALA A 346 -4.16 24.79 5.24
CA ALA A 346 -4.82 25.90 5.94
C ALA A 346 -4.34 27.26 5.44
N PHE A 347 -3.03 27.40 5.27
CA PHE A 347 -2.43 28.62 4.76
C PHE A 347 -2.82 28.90 3.31
N LEU A 348 -2.83 27.87 2.44
CA LEU A 348 -3.27 28.00 1.05
C LEU A 348 -4.76 28.40 0.96
N ILE A 349 -5.63 27.83 1.79
CA ILE A 349 -7.05 28.20 1.88
C ILE A 349 -7.19 29.67 2.28
N TRP A 350 -6.42 30.13 3.28
CA TRP A 350 -6.45 31.52 3.68
C TRP A 350 -5.98 32.48 2.57
N ILE A 351 -4.91 32.13 1.83
CA ILE A 351 -4.47 32.93 0.68
C ILE A 351 -5.56 32.96 -0.40
N GLU A 352 -6.24 31.85 -0.64
CA GLU A 352 -7.35 31.78 -1.59
C GLU A 352 -8.47 32.75 -1.20
N ASP A 353 -8.86 32.74 0.08
CA ASP A 353 -9.99 33.51 0.59
C ASP A 353 -9.70 35.02 0.64
N GLU A 354 -8.49 35.42 1.03
CA GLU A 354 -8.14 36.82 1.27
C GLU A 354 -7.49 37.53 0.07
N TYR A 355 -6.80 36.79 -0.82
CA TYR A 355 -5.98 37.39 -1.88
C TYR A 355 -6.33 36.94 -3.28
N ASP A 356 -6.32 35.64 -3.54
CA ASP A 356 -6.41 35.10 -4.89
C ASP A 356 -7.12 33.75 -4.93
N VAL A 357 -8.38 33.78 -5.36
CA VAL A 357 -9.25 32.60 -5.48
C VAL A 357 -8.69 31.52 -6.42
N GLU A 358 -7.71 31.85 -7.26
CA GLU A 358 -7.03 30.93 -8.17
C GLU A 358 -5.56 30.72 -7.82
N VAL A 359 -5.15 30.87 -6.55
CA VAL A 359 -3.72 30.76 -6.17
C VAL A 359 -3.14 29.36 -6.41
N VAL A 360 -3.89 28.29 -6.14
CA VAL A 360 -3.40 26.90 -6.19
C VAL A 360 -3.17 26.38 -7.61
N PRO A 361 -4.08 26.52 -8.58
CA PRO A 361 -3.89 25.92 -9.91
C PRO A 361 -2.59 26.34 -10.63
N PRO A 362 -2.20 27.64 -10.64
CA PRO A 362 -0.96 28.11 -11.26
C PRO A 362 0.29 27.63 -10.51
N VAL A 363 0.22 27.52 -9.18
CA VAL A 363 1.30 26.92 -8.37
C VAL A 363 1.47 25.44 -8.70
N ASN A 364 0.37 24.68 -8.77
CA ASN A 364 0.37 23.28 -9.18
C ASN A 364 0.97 23.09 -10.59
N GLU A 365 0.53 23.90 -11.55
CA GLU A 365 1.03 23.86 -12.93
C GLU A 365 2.54 24.17 -13.00
N ALA A 366 3.02 25.15 -12.24
CA ALA A 366 4.43 25.50 -12.18
C ALA A 366 5.27 24.37 -11.57
N LEU A 367 4.80 23.74 -10.49
CA LEU A 367 5.45 22.58 -9.86
C LEU A 367 5.52 21.39 -10.82
N LYS A 368 4.38 21.03 -11.43
CA LYS A 368 4.28 19.89 -12.36
C LYS A 368 5.17 20.02 -13.58
N ARG A 369 5.37 21.25 -14.08
CA ARG A 369 6.27 21.52 -15.21
C ARG A 369 7.73 21.79 -14.79
N GLY A 370 8.04 21.76 -13.50
CA GLY A 370 9.40 22.05 -12.99
C GLY A 370 9.83 23.51 -13.22
N ARG A 371 8.87 24.45 -13.20
CA ARG A 371 9.07 25.89 -13.40
C ARG A 371 8.65 26.73 -12.21
N TYR A 372 8.40 26.10 -11.06
CA TYR A 372 8.03 26.79 -9.83
C TYR A 372 9.13 27.76 -9.38
N ARG A 373 8.70 28.94 -8.90
CA ARG A 373 9.53 29.97 -8.27
C ARG A 373 8.76 30.55 -7.10
N ALA A 374 9.46 30.88 -6.02
CA ALA A 374 8.84 31.45 -4.81
C ALA A 374 8.16 32.81 -5.06
N ASP A 375 8.66 33.59 -6.03
CA ASP A 375 8.08 34.88 -6.44
C ASP A 375 6.69 34.77 -7.07
N LEU A 376 6.23 33.57 -7.42
CA LEU A 376 4.88 33.35 -7.97
C LEU A 376 3.79 33.80 -7.00
N PHE A 377 3.99 33.64 -5.68
CA PHE A 377 3.05 34.16 -4.69
C PHE A 377 3.01 35.68 -4.67
N GLU A 378 4.17 36.35 -4.82
CA GLU A 378 4.25 37.80 -4.89
C GLU A 378 3.65 38.35 -6.18
N GLU A 379 3.90 37.70 -7.33
CA GLU A 379 3.31 38.06 -8.62
C GLU A 379 1.77 38.01 -8.59
N ARG A 380 1.19 37.10 -7.80
CA ARG A 380 -0.26 36.88 -7.73
C ARG A 380 -0.95 37.68 -6.63
N THR A 381 -0.33 37.77 -5.46
CA THR A 381 -0.93 38.39 -4.27
C THR A 381 -0.40 39.80 -3.97
N GLY A 382 0.71 40.18 -4.58
CA GLY A 382 1.46 41.40 -4.26
C GLY A 382 2.31 41.30 -2.99
N LYS A 383 2.41 40.12 -2.37
CA LYS A 383 3.18 39.86 -1.14
C LYS A 383 4.05 38.62 -1.27
N THR A 384 5.24 38.69 -0.70
CA THR A 384 6.10 37.51 -0.57
C THR A 384 5.45 36.46 0.34
N ILE A 385 5.89 35.20 0.23
CA ILE A 385 5.37 34.11 1.07
C ILE A 385 5.60 34.38 2.58
N GLU A 386 6.71 35.05 2.93
CA GLU A 386 7.03 35.43 4.31
C GLU A 386 6.08 36.50 4.82
N GLU A 387 5.75 37.51 4.01
CA GLU A 387 4.77 38.55 4.36
C GLU A 387 3.36 37.96 4.51
N LEU A 388 2.95 37.09 3.59
CA LEU A 388 1.67 36.37 3.68
C LEU A 388 1.60 35.52 4.95
N TRP A 389 2.67 34.80 5.29
CA TRP A 389 2.69 33.97 6.48
C TRP A 389 2.61 34.81 7.75
N ASN A 390 3.41 35.86 7.87
CA ASN A 390 3.37 36.77 9.03
C ASN A 390 1.97 37.35 9.23
N GLU A 391 1.28 37.70 8.15
CA GLU A 391 -0.09 38.22 8.24
C GLU A 391 -1.09 37.13 8.62
N TYR A 392 -0.98 35.92 8.06
CA TYR A 392 -1.82 34.80 8.48
C TYR A 392 -1.74 34.56 9.99
N GLN A 393 -0.54 34.68 10.58
CA GLN A 393 -0.34 34.56 12.03
C GLN A 393 -1.11 35.62 12.84
N GLU A 394 -1.32 36.82 12.27
CA GLU A 394 -2.08 37.90 12.91
C GLU A 394 -3.60 37.66 12.86
N THR A 395 -4.07 36.72 12.02
CA THR A 395 -5.51 36.40 11.89
C THR A 395 -6.03 35.40 12.94
N GLY A 396 -5.16 34.93 13.85
CA GLY A 396 -5.50 33.94 14.87
C GLY A 396 -6.36 34.48 16.02
N GLU A 397 -7.45 33.76 16.33
CA GLU A 397 -8.17 33.75 17.62
C GLU A 397 -8.47 32.29 18.04
#